data_AF-A0A094E7J3-F1
#
_entry.id   AF-A0A094E7J3-F1
#
_cell.length_a   1.000
_cell.length_b   1.000
_cell.length_c   1.000
_cell.angle_alpha   90.00
_cell.angle_beta   90.00
_cell.angle_gamma   90.00
#
_symmetry.space_group_name_H-M   'P 1'
#
loop_
_entity.id
_entity.type
_entity.pdbx_description
1 polymer ?
#
loop_
_entity_poly.entity_id
_entity_poly.type
_entity_poly.pdbx_seq_one_letter_code
_entity_poly.pdbx_strand_id
1 'polypeptide(L)'
;MSIPIEQGSNIPMTEYSYSNSPSPFSVAKSYDDGRSVDSVSPIPTNPQAKNRESNTPAYGNGVPATAPNQPGGMGLAPEDEFLLNEADVHAKAVAKPMRLGSLTVMCLIFNRMIGTGIFRTPAVVYSYTQSRDISMAWWALGAVSAIAGILVYMELGLTIPIYRIGGIEVSVPRSGGELNYLKHIFRKPAFFTTCVFGIAFILLGHVAMNAIAFATSVMEASGQINHPNSEAAIRGIAICTAFAACFIHGVWRQGGIILNNILATVKIAILIFMFILGMLATRDDIFPPVSATQFPPTPSRESRASAYTYAEAFLAIIFAFGGFNQANYVIGEVDDPRRRYKWPAFSAVVIVSILYLLVNGAYFAAVPVEYFSAEDPFNVAHRLFLFTLGTISPAWEARAPKLLSAFMAVSSLGNIIVMTYTAARVKQEIAKEGILPFRSLLSRSYPSVRIPIRALWGSKRPTLREDVPLPALVLHFSVSVILILATWRLSTSATYTLLVDLYSYTVDAAFGAFIGFGLLGEVGASRHGNEGVTVGSVVHDGDCGDGDYGRWGAVVGGLPVGGAEGGKGKGGKVFDGDEEVVVDGEGWV
;
A
#
# COMPACT_ATOMS: atom_id res chain seq x y z
N MET A 1 28.28 -29.99 -42.38
CA MET A 1 28.44 -29.10 -43.55
C MET A 1 28.93 -27.79 -42.98
N SER A 2 30.20 -27.50 -43.21
CA SER A 2 31.00 -26.57 -42.39
C SER A 2 31.67 -25.54 -43.30
N ILE A 3 31.76 -24.29 -42.82
CA ILE A 3 32.72 -23.21 -43.19
C ILE A 3 32.36 -22.43 -44.49
N PRO A 4 32.74 -21.13 -44.69
CA PRO A 4 33.54 -20.18 -43.87
C PRO A 4 32.95 -18.78 -43.61
N ILE A 5 33.61 -18.11 -42.65
CA ILE A 5 33.76 -16.66 -42.48
C ILE A 5 34.97 -16.21 -43.31
N GLU A 6 34.87 -15.10 -44.05
CA GLU A 6 35.99 -14.42 -44.69
C GLU A 6 36.57 -13.31 -43.79
N GLN A 7 37.89 -13.35 -43.61
CA GLN A 7 38.77 -12.26 -43.20
C GLN A 7 39.55 -11.75 -44.42
N GLY A 8 39.76 -10.44 -44.51
CA GLY A 8 40.81 -9.80 -45.31
C GLY A 8 40.75 -8.29 -45.07
N SER A 9 41.58 -7.74 -44.18
CA SER A 9 42.95 -7.26 -44.43
C SER A 9 42.93 -5.78 -44.91
N ASN A 10 43.81 -4.84 -44.56
CA ASN A 10 45.00 -4.83 -43.72
C ASN A 10 45.53 -3.36 -43.60
N ILE A 11 45.80 -2.90 -42.35
CA ILE A 11 46.94 -2.07 -41.84
C ILE A 11 47.27 -0.64 -42.39
N PRO A 12 48.15 0.19 -41.74
CA PRO A 12 48.36 0.54 -40.31
C PRO A 12 48.67 2.05 -39.99
N MET A 13 48.56 2.37 -38.70
CA MET A 13 49.39 3.24 -37.81
C MET A 13 49.77 4.70 -38.15
N THR A 14 49.46 5.57 -37.17
CA THR A 14 50.33 6.52 -36.42
C THR A 14 49.40 7.41 -35.54
N GLU A 15 49.71 7.98 -34.38
CA GLU A 15 50.61 7.76 -33.25
C GLU A 15 50.18 8.80 -32.15
N TYR A 16 50.26 8.43 -30.86
CA TYR A 16 50.50 9.24 -29.64
C TYR A 16 49.76 10.57 -29.34
N SER A 17 49.06 10.64 -28.19
CA SER A 17 49.63 11.16 -26.93
C SER A 17 48.62 11.33 -25.78
N TYR A 18 49.09 11.01 -24.57
CA TYR A 18 48.48 11.24 -23.25
C TYR A 18 48.36 12.73 -22.90
N SER A 19 47.34 13.13 -22.12
CA SER A 19 47.54 14.03 -20.94
C SER A 19 46.29 14.14 -20.05
N ASN A 20 46.57 14.46 -18.77
CA ASN A 20 45.76 14.34 -17.56
C ASN A 20 44.69 15.45 -17.35
N SER A 21 43.50 15.05 -16.85
CA SER A 21 42.64 15.71 -15.81
C SER A 21 42.16 17.17 -16.04
N PRO A 22 41.17 17.74 -15.29
CA PRO A 22 40.50 17.27 -14.07
C PRO A 22 38.94 17.45 -14.04
N SER A 23 38.27 16.90 -13.02
CA SER A 23 36.98 17.42 -12.53
C SER A 23 37.17 18.81 -11.90
N PRO A 24 36.20 19.75 -11.91
CA PRO A 24 35.26 19.86 -10.78
C PRO A 24 33.91 20.60 -11.07
N PHE A 25 33.13 20.79 -10.01
CA PHE A 25 31.86 21.51 -9.86
C PHE A 25 31.78 22.96 -10.42
N SER A 26 30.52 23.38 -10.65
CA SER A 26 29.97 24.74 -10.77
C SER A 26 30.25 25.51 -12.07
N VAL A 27 29.20 25.81 -12.84
CA VAL A 27 28.90 27.13 -13.42
C VAL A 27 27.41 27.16 -13.79
N ALA A 28 26.67 28.11 -13.23
CA ALA A 28 25.36 28.52 -13.70
C ALA A 28 25.49 29.17 -15.09
N LYS A 29 24.67 28.77 -16.06
CA LYS A 29 24.48 29.52 -17.30
C LYS A 29 23.00 29.74 -17.58
N SER A 30 22.66 31.02 -17.65
CA SER A 30 21.47 31.61 -18.24
C SER A 30 21.24 31.08 -19.65
N TYR A 31 19.99 30.71 -19.95
CA TYR A 31 19.52 30.56 -21.32
C TYR A 31 18.75 31.82 -21.69
N ASP A 32 19.38 32.64 -22.54
CA ASP A 32 18.73 33.60 -23.42
C ASP A 32 17.97 32.79 -24.49
N ASP A 33 16.68 33.04 -24.64
CA ASP A 33 15.91 32.56 -25.79
C ASP A 33 15.28 33.77 -26.47
N GLY A 34 15.96 34.26 -27.51
CA GLY A 34 15.46 35.30 -28.38
C GLY A 34 14.39 34.73 -29.31
N ARG A 35 13.14 35.16 -29.13
CA ARG A 35 12.17 35.28 -30.22
C ARG A 35 11.37 36.57 -30.11
N SER A 36 11.39 37.25 -31.25
CA SER A 36 10.87 38.57 -31.60
C SER A 36 9.38 38.78 -31.33
N VAL A 37 9.11 40.00 -30.87
CA VAL A 37 7.80 40.68 -30.89
C VAL A 37 7.38 40.92 -32.34
N ASP A 38 6.13 40.59 -32.70
CA ASP A 38 5.40 41.34 -33.73
C ASP A 38 3.87 41.16 -33.63
N SER A 39 3.20 42.32 -33.55
CA SER A 39 1.83 42.65 -33.99
C SER A 39 0.60 41.99 -33.34
N VAL A 40 -0.03 42.74 -32.44
CA VAL A 40 -1.45 42.59 -32.04
C VAL A 40 -2.31 43.37 -33.04
N SER A 41 -3.43 42.79 -33.48
CA SER A 41 -4.53 43.47 -34.19
C SER A 41 -5.87 43.19 -33.48
N PRO A 42 -6.88 44.08 -33.65
CA PRO A 42 -7.78 44.47 -32.56
C PRO A 42 -9.07 43.64 -32.44
N ILE A 43 -9.64 43.68 -31.22
CA ILE A 43 -10.93 43.12 -30.83
C ILE A 43 -12.08 43.89 -31.50
N PRO A 44 -13.10 43.24 -32.10
CA PRO A 44 -14.28 43.93 -32.61
C PRO A 44 -15.26 44.25 -31.49
N THR A 45 -15.74 45.49 -31.49
CA THR A 45 -16.89 45.96 -30.72
C THR A 45 -18.19 45.51 -31.39
N ASN A 46 -19.18 45.10 -30.61
CA ASN A 46 -20.58 45.20 -31.02
C ASN A 46 -21.47 45.56 -29.81
N PRO A 47 -22.27 46.64 -29.89
CA PRO A 47 -23.15 47.09 -28.83
C PRO A 47 -24.57 46.56 -29.02
N GLN A 48 -25.23 46.13 -27.93
CA GLN A 48 -26.68 46.25 -27.69
C GLN A 48 -27.10 45.45 -26.45
N ALA A 49 -27.49 46.16 -25.38
CA ALA A 49 -28.57 45.72 -24.49
C ALA A 49 -29.03 46.92 -23.65
N LYS A 50 -30.14 47.52 -24.08
CA LYS A 50 -30.93 48.52 -23.33
C LYS A 50 -31.69 47.86 -22.18
N ASN A 51 -31.82 48.61 -21.09
CA ASN A 51 -32.97 48.76 -20.17
C ASN A 51 -33.63 47.49 -19.58
N ARG A 52 -33.62 47.36 -18.24
CA ARG A 52 -34.81 47.63 -17.38
C ARG A 52 -34.51 47.42 -15.90
N GLU A 53 -35.11 48.28 -15.09
CA GLU A 53 -35.07 48.38 -13.62
C GLU A 53 -35.61 47.12 -12.90
N SER A 54 -35.09 46.85 -11.69
CA SER A 54 -35.92 46.39 -10.56
C SER A 54 -35.23 46.59 -9.20
N ASN A 55 -35.76 47.58 -8.48
CA ASN A 55 -35.96 47.72 -7.03
C ASN A 55 -35.26 46.75 -6.06
N THR A 56 -34.49 47.30 -5.12
CA THR A 56 -34.54 46.91 -3.70
C THR A 56 -34.04 48.07 -2.82
N PRO A 57 -34.65 48.32 -1.64
CA PRO A 57 -34.58 49.61 -0.97
C PRO A 57 -33.38 49.77 -0.04
N ALA A 58 -32.95 51.02 0.08
CA ALA A 58 -31.99 51.50 1.06
C ALA A 58 -32.53 51.41 2.49
N TYR A 59 -31.65 51.07 3.43
CA TYR A 59 -31.64 51.66 4.76
C TYR A 59 -30.21 52.15 5.04
N GLY A 60 -30.08 53.47 5.13
CA GLY A 60 -28.84 54.16 5.42
C GLY A 60 -28.72 54.55 6.89
N ASN A 61 -27.50 54.94 7.24
CA ASN A 61 -27.10 55.99 8.17
C ASN A 61 -25.62 56.27 7.81
N GLY A 62 -25.32 57.27 6.97
CA GLY A 62 -25.02 58.67 7.33
C GLY A 62 -23.50 58.79 7.59
N VAL A 63 -22.67 59.49 6.79
CA VAL A 63 -22.61 60.93 6.46
C VAL A 63 -21.78 61.11 5.16
N PRO A 64 -22.03 62.15 4.32
CA PRO A 64 -21.44 62.30 2.99
C PRO A 64 -20.15 63.12 3.00
N ALA A 65 -19.15 62.70 2.21
CA ALA A 65 -18.02 63.54 1.86
C ALA A 65 -17.89 63.64 0.34
N THR A 66 -18.08 64.86 -0.13
CA THR A 66 -17.90 65.37 -1.49
C THR A 66 -16.61 64.89 -2.14
N ALA A 67 -16.72 64.37 -3.37
CA ALA A 67 -15.58 64.12 -4.24
C ALA A 67 -14.98 65.45 -4.73
N PRO A 68 -13.65 65.67 -4.58
CA PRO A 68 -12.93 66.56 -5.46
C PRO A 68 -12.46 65.75 -6.68
N ASN A 69 -12.77 66.26 -7.87
CA ASN A 69 -12.12 65.86 -9.11
C ASN A 69 -10.59 65.98 -8.98
N GLN A 70 -9.87 64.85 -9.02
CA GLN A 70 -8.45 64.79 -9.38
C GLN A 70 -8.18 63.61 -10.32
N PRO A 71 -7.46 63.81 -11.43
CA PRO A 71 -6.97 62.71 -12.26
C PRO A 71 -5.76 62.09 -11.57
N GLY A 72 -5.94 60.94 -10.95
CA GLY A 72 -4.86 60.28 -10.19
C GLY A 72 -5.35 59.08 -9.40
N GLY A 73 -5.91 58.08 -10.07
CA GLY A 73 -6.17 56.79 -9.45
C GLY A 73 -4.85 56.05 -9.26
N MET A 74 -4.35 56.07 -8.04
CA MET A 74 -3.16 55.34 -7.59
C MET A 74 -3.41 53.85 -7.84
N GLY A 75 -2.88 53.34 -8.95
CA GLY A 75 -2.66 51.91 -9.11
C GLY A 75 -1.81 51.44 -7.93
N LEU A 76 -2.12 50.24 -7.44
CA LEU A 76 -1.30 49.59 -6.40
C LEU A 76 0.17 49.64 -6.84
N ALA A 77 1.07 49.90 -5.90
CA ALA A 77 2.49 49.89 -6.21
C ALA A 77 2.84 48.51 -6.82
N PRO A 78 3.75 48.43 -7.81
CA PRO A 78 4.09 47.16 -8.50
C PRO A 78 4.49 46.05 -7.52
N GLU A 79 5.05 46.42 -6.39
CA GLU A 79 5.42 45.55 -5.27
C GLU A 79 4.20 45.00 -4.50
N ASP A 80 3.15 45.80 -4.30
CA ASP A 80 1.89 45.35 -3.69
C ASP A 80 1.06 44.49 -4.67
N GLU A 81 1.11 44.80 -5.96
CA GLU A 81 0.49 43.97 -7.00
C GLU A 81 1.23 42.63 -7.15
N PHE A 82 2.57 42.62 -7.04
CA PHE A 82 3.39 41.41 -7.01
C PHE A 82 3.14 40.57 -5.76
N LEU A 83 3.05 41.18 -4.58
CA LEU A 83 2.74 40.47 -3.32
C LEU A 83 1.32 39.93 -3.28
N LEU A 84 0.34 40.65 -3.86
CA LEU A 84 -1.00 40.11 -4.04
C LEU A 84 -1.01 38.98 -5.06
N ASN A 85 -0.24 39.07 -6.14
CA ASN A 85 -0.14 38.00 -7.12
C ASN A 85 0.62 36.78 -6.57
N GLU A 86 1.65 36.95 -5.74
CA GLU A 86 2.30 35.87 -4.98
C GLU A 86 1.35 35.29 -3.93
N ALA A 87 0.60 36.11 -3.20
CA ALA A 87 -0.39 35.65 -2.23
C ALA A 87 -1.56 34.92 -2.92
N ASP A 88 -1.94 35.32 -4.13
CA ASP A 88 -3.02 34.71 -4.91
C ASP A 88 -2.52 33.48 -5.70
N VAL A 89 -1.23 33.42 -6.06
CA VAL A 89 -0.52 32.23 -6.56
C VAL A 89 -0.28 31.24 -5.42
N HIS A 90 0.03 31.69 -4.20
CA HIS A 90 0.10 30.88 -2.99
C HIS A 90 -1.29 30.42 -2.55
N ALA A 91 -2.33 31.27 -2.66
CA ALA A 91 -3.72 30.90 -2.39
C ALA A 91 -4.27 29.91 -3.43
N LYS A 92 -3.87 30.05 -4.71
CA LYS A 92 -4.13 29.06 -5.77
C LYS A 92 -3.30 27.79 -5.61
N ALA A 93 -2.08 27.87 -5.06
CA ALA A 93 -1.30 26.70 -4.61
C ALA A 93 -1.92 26.04 -3.36
N VAL A 94 -2.77 26.77 -2.63
CA VAL A 94 -3.58 26.30 -1.48
C VAL A 94 -4.99 25.84 -1.90
N ALA A 95 -5.36 25.91 -3.19
CA ALA A 95 -6.56 25.23 -3.70
C ALA A 95 -6.34 23.71 -3.62
N LYS A 96 -6.58 23.13 -2.44
CA LYS A 96 -6.29 21.73 -2.11
C LYS A 96 -6.83 20.82 -3.22
N PRO A 97 -5.98 20.06 -3.94
CA PRO A 97 -6.47 18.92 -4.73
C PRO A 97 -7.30 18.01 -3.82
N MET A 98 -8.34 17.33 -4.30
CA MET A 98 -9.19 16.50 -3.42
C MET A 98 -8.36 15.40 -2.78
N ARG A 99 -7.97 15.67 -1.53
CA ARG A 99 -7.18 14.78 -0.70
C ARG A 99 -8.04 13.65 -0.15
N LEU A 100 -7.44 12.49 0.06
CA LEU A 100 -8.11 11.28 0.51
C LEU A 100 -8.61 11.46 1.95
N GLY A 101 -9.87 11.15 2.20
CA GLY A 101 -10.47 11.15 3.54
C GLY A 101 -10.25 9.83 4.28
N SER A 102 -10.57 9.82 5.58
CA SER A 102 -10.42 8.66 6.47
C SER A 102 -11.08 7.39 5.94
N LEU A 103 -12.32 7.49 5.42
CA LEU A 103 -13.04 6.35 4.86
C LEU A 103 -12.30 5.75 3.67
N THR A 104 -11.81 6.59 2.75
CA THR A 104 -11.05 6.12 1.59
C THR A 104 -9.74 5.45 2.03
N VAL A 105 -9.05 5.98 3.04
CA VAL A 105 -7.86 5.32 3.62
C VAL A 105 -8.20 3.90 4.10
N MET A 106 -9.29 3.72 4.84
CA MET A 106 -9.74 2.38 5.26
C MET A 106 -10.06 1.50 4.05
N CYS A 107 -10.80 2.03 3.07
CA CYS A 107 -11.19 1.28 1.88
C CYS A 107 -10.01 0.84 1.01
N LEU A 108 -8.93 1.64 0.93
CA LEU A 108 -7.70 1.23 0.24
C LEU A 108 -7.09 -0.01 0.92
N ILE A 109 -7.04 -0.03 2.25
CA ILE A 109 -6.50 -1.16 3.01
C ILE A 109 -7.43 -2.38 2.90
N PHE A 110 -8.74 -2.20 3.11
CA PHE A 110 -9.74 -3.27 2.95
C PHE A 110 -9.69 -3.92 1.58
N ASN A 111 -9.62 -3.13 0.50
CA ASN A 111 -9.60 -3.68 -0.85
C ASN A 111 -8.36 -4.48 -1.16
N ARG A 112 -7.22 -4.15 -0.55
CA ARG A 112 -5.99 -4.88 -0.82
C ARG A 112 -5.89 -6.11 0.03
N MET A 113 -6.09 -5.98 1.35
CA MET A 113 -6.00 -7.11 2.27
C MET A 113 -7.01 -8.19 1.89
N ILE A 114 -8.30 -7.84 1.75
CA ILE A 114 -9.34 -8.80 1.40
C ILE A 114 -9.16 -9.21 -0.07
N GLY A 115 -8.41 -10.27 -0.33
CA GLY A 115 -8.11 -10.74 -1.68
C GLY A 115 -8.58 -12.16 -1.93
N THR A 116 -7.94 -12.82 -2.88
CA THR A 116 -8.03 -14.27 -3.09
C THR A 116 -7.47 -15.06 -1.90
N GLY A 117 -6.56 -14.45 -1.13
CA GLY A 117 -5.90 -15.05 0.02
C GLY A 117 -6.86 -15.67 1.03
N ILE A 118 -7.92 -14.99 1.46
CA ILE A 118 -8.85 -15.52 2.48
C ILE A 118 -9.71 -16.71 1.99
N PHE A 119 -9.88 -16.86 0.68
CA PHE A 119 -10.62 -17.99 0.09
C PHE A 119 -9.72 -19.21 -0.17
N ARG A 120 -8.41 -18.97 -0.35
CA ARG A 120 -7.41 -19.97 -0.76
C ARG A 120 -6.59 -20.52 0.42
N THR A 121 -6.07 -19.59 1.22
CA THR A 121 -5.07 -19.82 2.26
C THR A 121 -5.52 -20.73 3.39
N PRO A 122 -6.80 -20.76 3.82
CA PRO A 122 -7.25 -21.67 4.88
C PRO A 122 -6.92 -23.14 4.60
N ALA A 123 -7.18 -23.60 3.36
CA ALA A 123 -6.87 -24.96 2.92
C ALA A 123 -5.36 -25.23 2.93
N VAL A 124 -4.58 -24.27 2.42
CA VAL A 124 -3.11 -24.35 2.36
C VAL A 124 -2.50 -24.41 3.77
N VAL A 125 -2.92 -23.53 4.68
CA VAL A 125 -2.43 -23.50 6.08
C VAL A 125 -2.75 -24.80 6.79
N TYR A 126 -3.98 -25.32 6.61
CA TYR A 126 -4.33 -26.61 7.20
C TYR A 126 -3.46 -27.74 6.64
N SER A 127 -3.22 -27.78 5.33
CA SER A 127 -2.38 -28.81 4.70
C SER A 127 -0.94 -28.85 5.24
N TYR A 128 -0.41 -27.71 5.68
CA TYR A 128 0.93 -27.63 6.26
C TYR A 128 0.97 -27.89 7.77
N THR A 129 -0.08 -27.49 8.49
CA THR A 129 -0.15 -27.62 9.96
C THR A 129 -0.76 -28.94 10.42
N GLN A 130 -1.59 -29.56 9.58
CA GLN A 130 -2.33 -30.81 9.83
C GLN A 130 -3.15 -30.78 11.14
N SER A 131 -3.52 -29.59 11.61
CA SER A 131 -4.26 -29.39 12.86
C SER A 131 -5.06 -28.09 12.80
N ARG A 132 -6.35 -28.18 13.19
CA ARG A 132 -7.28 -27.04 13.27
C ARG A 132 -6.79 -25.98 14.25
N ASP A 133 -6.40 -26.40 15.44
CA ASP A 133 -6.04 -25.48 16.53
C ASP A 133 -4.73 -24.75 16.20
N ILE A 134 -3.76 -25.47 15.62
CA ILE A 134 -2.50 -24.88 15.15
C ILE A 134 -2.75 -23.93 13.98
N SER A 135 -3.61 -24.31 13.02
CA SER A 135 -4.03 -23.41 11.92
C SER A 135 -4.60 -22.10 12.47
N MET A 136 -5.54 -22.17 13.41
CA MET A 136 -6.16 -20.98 14.02
C MET A 136 -5.16 -20.14 14.80
N ALA A 137 -4.25 -20.77 15.55
CA ALA A 137 -3.17 -20.06 16.25
C ALA A 137 -2.25 -19.33 15.25
N TRP A 138 -1.96 -19.92 14.09
CA TRP A 138 -1.11 -19.31 13.06
C TRP A 138 -1.81 -18.12 12.39
N TRP A 139 -3.12 -18.21 12.15
CA TRP A 139 -3.92 -17.06 11.70
C TRP A 139 -3.94 -15.93 12.73
N ALA A 140 -4.03 -16.25 14.02
CA ALA A 140 -3.96 -15.26 15.10
C ALA A 140 -2.57 -14.60 15.17
N LEU A 141 -1.50 -15.38 14.99
CA LEU A 141 -0.15 -14.85 14.88
C LEU A 141 0.01 -13.93 13.66
N GLY A 142 -0.62 -14.27 12.53
CA GLY A 142 -0.69 -13.42 11.34
C GLY A 142 -1.43 -12.10 11.57
N ALA A 143 -2.52 -12.13 12.35
CA ALA A 143 -3.21 -10.91 12.78
C ALA A 143 -2.30 -10.02 13.63
N VAL A 144 -1.58 -10.60 14.60
CA VAL A 144 -0.62 -9.87 15.42
C VAL A 144 0.50 -9.28 14.56
N SER A 145 1.04 -10.04 13.60
CA SER A 145 2.10 -9.56 12.72
C SER A 145 1.62 -8.43 11.81
N ALA A 146 0.40 -8.50 11.26
CA ALA A 146 -0.18 -7.43 10.45
C ALA A 146 -0.44 -6.16 11.27
N ILE A 147 -0.92 -6.30 12.51
CA ILE A 147 -1.12 -5.16 13.43
C ILE A 147 0.23 -4.51 13.79
N ALA A 148 1.25 -5.31 14.10
CA ALA A 148 2.61 -4.79 14.33
C ALA A 148 3.16 -4.09 13.09
N GLY A 149 2.95 -4.69 11.90
CA GLY A 149 3.34 -4.12 10.61
C GLY A 149 2.73 -2.75 10.37
N ILE A 150 1.41 -2.58 10.55
CA ILE A 150 0.79 -1.27 10.35
C ILE A 150 1.22 -0.24 11.38
N LEU A 151 1.53 -0.62 12.62
CA LEU A 151 2.06 0.32 13.62
C LEU A 151 3.44 0.86 13.20
N VAL A 152 4.33 -0.02 12.73
CA VAL A 152 5.64 0.37 12.19
C VAL A 152 5.48 1.27 10.97
N TYR A 153 4.66 0.86 10.01
CA TYR A 153 4.41 1.62 8.79
C TYR A 153 3.72 2.96 9.07
N MET A 154 2.92 3.05 10.12
CA MET A 154 2.26 4.28 10.49
C MET A 154 3.24 5.33 11.03
N GLU A 155 4.17 4.91 11.89
CA GLU A 155 5.24 5.77 12.38
C GLU A 155 6.14 6.21 11.20
N LEU A 156 6.60 5.25 10.39
CA LEU A 156 7.42 5.54 9.21
C LEU A 156 6.72 6.47 8.21
N GLY A 157 5.43 6.24 7.93
CA GLY A 157 4.68 7.05 6.97
C GLY A 157 4.41 8.47 7.45
N LEU A 158 4.23 8.67 8.75
CA LEU A 158 3.99 9.99 9.34
C LEU A 158 5.26 10.75 9.71
N THR A 159 6.41 10.08 9.72
CA THR A 159 7.70 10.66 10.13
C THR A 159 8.68 10.80 8.97
N ILE A 160 8.67 9.90 7.99
CA ILE A 160 9.64 9.85 6.89
C ILE A 160 9.00 10.27 5.56
N PRO A 161 9.68 11.11 4.74
CA PRO A 161 11.01 11.72 4.95
C PRO A 161 11.02 12.95 5.88
N ILE A 162 12.17 13.15 6.53
CA ILE A 162 12.50 14.32 7.34
C ILE A 162 13.33 15.29 6.48
N TYR A 163 12.90 16.55 6.39
CA TYR A 163 13.64 17.63 5.74
C TYR A 163 14.05 18.69 6.76
N ARG A 164 15.18 19.35 6.51
CA ARG A 164 15.59 20.56 7.24
C ARG A 164 15.11 21.79 6.48
N ILE A 165 14.11 22.49 7.01
CA ILE A 165 13.56 23.71 6.42
C ILE A 165 13.77 24.83 7.46
N GLY A 166 14.59 25.84 7.11
CA GLY A 166 14.90 26.93 8.03
C GLY A 166 15.62 26.48 9.32
N GLY A 167 16.45 25.44 9.25
CA GLY A 167 17.17 24.88 10.42
C GLY A 167 16.34 23.94 11.30
N ILE A 168 15.04 23.80 11.05
CA ILE A 168 14.12 22.93 11.81
C ILE A 168 13.89 21.63 11.02
N GLU A 169 13.97 20.49 11.72
CA GLU A 169 13.61 19.19 11.16
C GLU A 169 12.09 19.03 11.12
N VAL A 170 11.55 18.87 9.91
CA VAL A 170 10.12 18.74 9.66
C VAL A 170 9.86 17.43 8.94
N SER A 171 8.98 16.60 9.51
CA SER A 171 8.43 15.43 8.82
C SER A 171 7.44 15.87 7.74
N VAL A 172 7.62 15.35 6.53
CA VAL A 172 6.75 15.62 5.38
C VAL A 172 6.29 14.27 4.80
N PRO A 173 5.08 13.78 5.17
CA PRO A 173 4.52 12.55 4.63
C PRO A 173 4.52 12.55 3.11
N ARG A 174 5.19 11.56 2.50
CA ARG A 174 5.38 11.46 1.06
C ARG A 174 4.93 10.09 0.55
N SER A 175 4.20 10.10 -0.56
CA SER A 175 3.85 8.88 -1.31
C SER A 175 5.10 8.10 -1.72
N GLY A 176 4.98 6.79 -1.91
CA GLY A 176 6.10 5.90 -2.28
C GLY A 176 6.38 4.76 -1.29
N GLY A 177 5.84 4.83 -0.07
CA GLY A 177 5.94 3.76 0.94
C GLY A 177 7.38 3.34 1.22
N GLU A 178 7.65 2.05 1.05
CA GLU A 178 8.92 1.35 1.25
C GLU A 178 10.09 2.02 0.54
N LEU A 179 9.87 2.65 -0.63
CA LEU A 179 10.91 3.43 -1.30
C LEU A 179 11.51 4.48 -0.35
N ASN A 180 10.65 5.23 0.33
CA ASN A 180 11.08 6.31 1.23
C ASN A 180 11.67 5.74 2.53
N TYR A 181 11.10 4.64 3.02
CA TYR A 181 11.52 4.03 4.30
C TYR A 181 12.88 3.36 4.18
N LEU A 182 13.04 2.50 3.17
CA LEU A 182 14.30 1.81 2.94
C LEU A 182 15.41 2.80 2.58
N LYS A 183 15.12 3.86 1.81
CA LYS A 183 16.10 4.92 1.50
C LYS A 183 16.55 5.69 2.76
N HIS A 184 15.66 5.82 3.75
CA HIS A 184 16.00 6.46 5.02
C HIS A 184 16.89 5.56 5.88
N ILE A 185 16.53 4.28 6.00
CA ILE A 185 17.22 3.27 6.81
C ILE A 185 18.59 2.92 6.20
N PHE A 186 18.62 2.56 4.92
CA PHE A 186 19.81 2.11 4.19
C PHE A 186 20.34 3.22 3.28
N ARG A 187 21.15 4.12 3.85
CA ARG A 187 21.66 5.32 3.18
C ARG A 187 22.90 5.07 2.32
N LYS A 188 23.62 3.96 2.54
CA LYS A 188 24.86 3.61 1.82
C LYS A 188 24.79 2.17 1.29
N PRO A 189 25.32 1.90 0.09
CA PRO A 189 25.82 2.87 -0.89
C PRO A 189 24.68 3.70 -1.49
N ALA A 190 25.01 4.89 -2.02
CA ALA A 190 24.01 5.77 -2.64
C ALA A 190 23.29 5.05 -3.79
N PHE A 191 21.98 5.28 -3.93
CA PHE A 191 21.09 4.66 -4.91
C PHE A 191 20.91 3.14 -4.81
N PHE A 192 21.66 2.40 -3.99
CA PHE A 192 21.52 0.94 -3.89
C PHE A 192 20.08 0.53 -3.57
N THR A 193 19.56 1.06 -2.47
CA THR A 193 18.21 0.77 -2.00
C THR A 193 17.13 1.22 -2.99
N THR A 194 17.31 2.40 -3.57
CA THR A 194 16.46 2.95 -4.61
C THR A 194 16.42 2.03 -5.84
N CYS A 195 17.55 1.49 -6.27
CA CYS A 195 17.64 0.56 -7.40
C CYS A 195 17.03 -0.80 -7.07
N VAL A 196 17.38 -1.41 -5.94
CA VAL A 196 16.89 -2.73 -5.54
C VAL A 196 15.36 -2.71 -5.36
N PHE A 197 14.85 -1.77 -4.56
CA PHE A 197 13.40 -1.62 -4.38
C PHE A 197 12.73 -1.15 -5.67
N GLY A 198 13.28 -0.13 -6.32
CA GLY A 198 12.68 0.49 -7.49
C GLY A 198 12.52 -0.48 -8.66
N ILE A 199 13.55 -1.24 -9.00
CA ILE A 199 13.49 -2.24 -10.08
C ILE A 199 12.54 -3.38 -9.70
N ALA A 200 12.66 -3.92 -8.47
CA ALA A 200 11.78 -4.98 -8.00
C ALA A 200 10.30 -4.55 -8.03
N PHE A 201 9.97 -3.35 -7.52
CA PHE A 201 8.60 -2.84 -7.52
C PHE A 201 8.10 -2.49 -8.93
N ILE A 202 8.96 -2.01 -9.82
CA ILE A 202 8.56 -1.75 -11.22
C ILE A 202 8.17 -3.05 -11.91
N LEU A 203 8.91 -4.13 -11.67
CA LEU A 203 8.64 -5.44 -12.28
C LEU A 203 7.50 -6.18 -11.58
N LEU A 204 7.45 -6.16 -10.25
CA LEU A 204 6.56 -7.01 -9.44
C LEU A 204 5.34 -6.27 -8.88
N GLY A 205 5.38 -4.94 -8.80
CA GLY A 205 4.25 -4.08 -8.42
C GLY A 205 3.21 -3.94 -9.54
N HIS A 206 2.61 -5.07 -9.95
CA HIS A 206 1.69 -5.21 -11.07
C HIS A 206 0.32 -5.77 -10.64
N VAL A 207 -0.65 -5.82 -11.56
CA VAL A 207 -1.98 -6.41 -11.33
C VAL A 207 -2.22 -7.76 -12.02
N ALA A 208 -1.25 -8.29 -12.76
CA ALA A 208 -1.37 -9.52 -13.55
C ALA A 208 -1.99 -10.70 -12.77
N MET A 209 -1.47 -11.03 -11.59
CA MET A 209 -2.00 -12.11 -10.74
C MET A 209 -3.48 -11.92 -10.38
N ASN A 210 -3.88 -10.71 -9.97
CA ASN A 210 -5.25 -10.42 -9.57
C ASN A 210 -6.19 -10.37 -10.79
N ALA A 211 -5.67 -9.95 -11.94
CA ALA A 211 -6.40 -9.96 -13.20
C ALA A 211 -6.68 -11.38 -13.71
N ILE A 212 -5.70 -12.29 -13.58
CA ILE A 212 -5.90 -13.72 -13.87
C ILE A 212 -6.92 -14.31 -12.89
N ALA A 213 -6.79 -14.07 -11.59
CA ALA A 213 -7.75 -14.57 -10.60
C ALA A 213 -9.17 -14.05 -10.83
N PHE A 214 -9.32 -12.76 -11.16
CA PHE A 214 -10.59 -12.16 -11.56
C PHE A 214 -11.19 -12.89 -12.75
N ALA A 215 -10.40 -13.05 -13.82
CA ALA A 215 -10.87 -13.64 -15.06
C ALA A 215 -11.23 -15.13 -14.89
N THR A 216 -10.43 -15.91 -14.15
CA THR A 216 -10.76 -17.30 -13.78
C THR A 216 -12.08 -17.35 -13.01
N SER A 217 -12.25 -16.49 -12.01
CA SER A 217 -13.48 -16.43 -11.20
C SER A 217 -14.72 -16.05 -12.03
N VAL A 218 -14.57 -15.17 -13.03
CA VAL A 218 -15.64 -14.82 -13.98
C VAL A 218 -16.00 -16.01 -14.88
N MET A 219 -15.01 -16.76 -15.35
CA MET A 219 -15.22 -17.96 -16.17
C MET A 219 -15.89 -19.09 -15.38
N GLU A 220 -15.53 -19.25 -14.11
CA GLU A 220 -16.21 -20.19 -13.19
C GLU A 220 -17.65 -19.75 -12.89
N ALA A 221 -17.87 -18.47 -12.55
CA ALA A 221 -19.20 -17.95 -12.25
C ALA A 221 -20.16 -18.05 -13.45
N SER A 222 -19.64 -17.88 -14.67
CA SER A 222 -20.40 -18.05 -15.91
C SER A 222 -20.58 -19.51 -16.34
N GLY A 223 -19.90 -20.46 -15.68
CA GLY A 223 -19.92 -21.88 -16.05
C GLY A 223 -19.17 -22.19 -17.34
N GLN A 224 -18.26 -21.31 -17.78
CA GLN A 224 -17.49 -21.43 -19.01
C GLN A 224 -16.04 -21.89 -18.79
N ILE A 225 -15.64 -22.19 -17.55
CA ILE A 225 -14.26 -22.57 -17.21
C ILE A 225 -13.76 -23.81 -17.97
N ASN A 226 -14.67 -24.73 -18.33
CA ASN A 226 -14.37 -25.95 -19.08
C ASN A 226 -14.41 -25.77 -20.61
N HIS A 227 -14.64 -24.55 -21.11
CA HIS A 227 -14.62 -24.28 -22.54
C HIS A 227 -13.21 -24.55 -23.11
N PRO A 228 -13.05 -25.15 -24.32
CA PRO A 228 -11.74 -25.50 -24.87
C PRO A 228 -10.74 -24.34 -24.96
N ASN A 229 -11.25 -23.12 -25.15
CA ASN A 229 -10.46 -21.89 -25.22
C ASN A 229 -10.43 -21.09 -23.90
N SER A 230 -10.77 -21.70 -22.75
CA SER A 230 -10.90 -20.99 -21.47
C SER A 230 -9.61 -20.28 -21.06
N GLU A 231 -8.46 -20.94 -21.21
CA GLU A 231 -7.14 -20.38 -20.91
C GLU A 231 -6.82 -19.08 -21.69
N ALA A 232 -7.20 -19.02 -22.97
CA ALA A 232 -7.03 -17.83 -23.79
C ALA A 232 -8.06 -16.75 -23.42
N ALA A 233 -9.30 -17.14 -23.15
CA ALA A 233 -10.36 -16.23 -22.71
C ALA A 233 -10.01 -15.57 -21.37
N ILE A 234 -9.49 -16.33 -20.40
CA ILE A 234 -9.05 -15.82 -19.09
C ILE A 234 -7.99 -14.73 -19.27
N ARG A 235 -6.99 -14.97 -20.13
CA ARG A 235 -5.94 -13.97 -20.40
C ARG A 235 -6.49 -12.72 -21.10
N GLY A 236 -7.40 -12.88 -22.05
CA GLY A 236 -8.10 -11.78 -22.70
C GLY A 236 -8.87 -10.91 -21.70
N ILE A 237 -9.69 -11.54 -20.85
CA ILE A 237 -10.45 -10.86 -19.79
C ILE A 237 -9.50 -10.19 -18.79
N ALA A 238 -8.40 -10.84 -18.41
CA ALA A 238 -7.40 -10.27 -17.50
C ALA A 238 -6.77 -8.99 -18.08
N ILE A 239 -6.36 -9.00 -19.35
CA ILE A 239 -5.80 -7.82 -20.03
C ILE A 239 -6.85 -6.71 -20.14
N CYS A 240 -8.08 -7.04 -20.53
CA CYS A 240 -9.19 -6.07 -20.60
C CYS A 240 -9.49 -5.44 -19.24
N THR A 241 -9.44 -6.22 -18.16
CA THR A 241 -9.70 -5.73 -16.80
C THR A 241 -8.57 -4.83 -16.31
N ALA A 242 -7.31 -5.21 -16.54
CA ALA A 242 -6.16 -4.37 -16.23
C ALA A 242 -6.20 -3.03 -17.01
N PHE A 243 -6.59 -3.08 -18.29
CA PHE A 243 -6.80 -1.89 -19.11
C PHE A 243 -7.92 -1.01 -18.53
N ALA A 244 -9.09 -1.59 -18.23
CA ALA A 244 -10.23 -0.86 -17.68
C ALA A 244 -9.87 -0.16 -16.36
N ALA A 245 -9.12 -0.82 -15.48
CA ALA A 245 -8.64 -0.24 -14.22
C ALA A 245 -7.67 0.94 -14.45
N CYS A 246 -6.73 0.81 -15.40
CA CYS A 246 -5.82 1.91 -15.71
C CYS A 246 -6.55 3.07 -16.41
N PHE A 247 -7.52 2.75 -17.27
CA PHE A 247 -8.33 3.71 -18.01
C PHE A 247 -9.21 4.55 -17.07
N ILE A 248 -9.93 3.92 -16.13
CA ILE A 248 -10.75 4.68 -15.17
C ILE A 248 -9.88 5.61 -14.31
N HIS A 249 -8.73 5.14 -13.82
CA HIS A 249 -7.84 5.98 -13.01
C HIS A 249 -7.13 7.08 -13.81
N GLY A 250 -6.87 6.86 -15.10
CA GLY A 250 -6.26 7.83 -16.00
C GLY A 250 -7.24 8.91 -16.49
N VAL A 251 -8.48 8.53 -16.78
CA VAL A 251 -9.49 9.47 -17.30
C VAL A 251 -10.27 10.15 -16.17
N TRP A 252 -10.65 9.37 -15.15
CA TRP A 252 -11.53 9.80 -14.06
C TRP A 252 -11.07 9.22 -12.71
N ARG A 253 -10.02 9.83 -12.14
CA ARG A 253 -9.47 9.46 -10.82
C ARG A 253 -10.55 9.27 -9.74
N GLN A 254 -11.58 10.12 -9.74
CA GLN A 254 -12.64 10.06 -8.72
C GLN A 254 -13.54 8.86 -8.90
N GLY A 255 -13.81 8.47 -10.16
CA GLY A 255 -14.48 7.22 -10.46
C GLY A 255 -13.73 6.04 -9.87
N GLY A 256 -12.40 6.02 -10.03
CA GLY A 256 -11.54 5.00 -9.43
C GLY A 256 -11.61 4.97 -7.89
N ILE A 257 -11.62 6.14 -7.23
CA ILE A 257 -11.73 6.24 -5.76
C ILE A 257 -13.13 5.83 -5.26
N ILE A 258 -14.19 6.24 -5.96
CA ILE A 258 -15.57 5.85 -5.64
C ILE A 258 -15.71 4.33 -5.80
N LEU A 259 -15.21 3.77 -6.91
CA LEU A 259 -15.22 2.34 -7.17
C LEU A 259 -14.44 1.57 -6.09
N ASN A 260 -13.28 2.09 -5.66
CA ASN A 260 -12.54 1.56 -4.51
C ASN A 260 -13.43 1.51 -3.26
N ASN A 261 -14.07 2.62 -2.89
CA ASN A 261 -14.89 2.66 -1.67
C ASN A 261 -16.08 1.70 -1.72
N ILE A 262 -16.76 1.60 -2.85
CA ILE A 262 -17.89 0.67 -3.07
C ILE A 262 -17.42 -0.78 -2.95
N LEU A 263 -16.36 -1.16 -3.66
CA LEU A 263 -15.84 -2.53 -3.66
C LEU A 263 -15.35 -2.94 -2.25
N ALA A 264 -14.70 -2.03 -1.52
CA ALA A 264 -14.28 -2.31 -0.15
C ALA A 264 -15.46 -2.62 0.78
N THR A 265 -16.55 -1.85 0.64
CA THR A 265 -17.77 -2.03 1.43
C THR A 265 -18.41 -3.37 1.12
N VAL A 266 -18.53 -3.72 -0.17
CA VAL A 266 -19.07 -5.01 -0.61
C VAL A 266 -18.21 -6.18 -0.10
N LYS A 267 -16.88 -6.04 -0.10
CA LYS A 267 -15.96 -7.10 0.35
C LYS A 267 -16.04 -7.35 1.86
N ILE A 268 -16.18 -6.31 2.66
CA ILE A 268 -16.48 -6.46 4.09
C ILE A 268 -17.82 -7.19 4.30
N ALA A 269 -18.85 -6.81 3.54
CA ALA A 269 -20.16 -7.47 3.60
C ALA A 269 -20.07 -8.95 3.19
N ILE A 270 -19.26 -9.31 2.20
CA ILE A 270 -19.00 -10.71 1.80
C ILE A 270 -18.40 -11.50 2.97
N LEU A 271 -17.39 -10.98 3.67
CA LEU A 271 -16.78 -11.72 4.79
C LEU A 271 -17.76 -11.88 5.96
N ILE A 272 -18.55 -10.85 6.28
CA ILE A 272 -19.60 -10.94 7.30
C ILE A 272 -20.64 -12.01 6.89
N PHE A 273 -21.06 -12.00 5.63
CA PHE A 273 -21.98 -12.99 5.09
C PHE A 273 -21.42 -14.41 5.19
N MET A 274 -20.14 -14.62 4.87
CA MET A 274 -19.49 -15.93 4.99
C MET A 274 -19.40 -16.41 6.43
N PHE A 275 -19.09 -15.52 7.37
CA PHE A 275 -19.13 -15.85 8.79
C PHE A 275 -20.54 -16.28 9.23
N ILE A 276 -21.57 -15.51 8.86
CA ILE A 276 -22.97 -15.86 9.16
C ILE A 276 -23.33 -17.22 8.54
N LEU A 277 -22.97 -17.46 7.28
CA LEU A 277 -23.23 -18.74 6.62
C LEU A 277 -22.59 -19.91 7.38
N GLY A 278 -21.32 -19.80 7.79
CA GLY A 278 -20.68 -20.89 8.52
C GLY A 278 -21.28 -21.11 9.91
N MET A 279 -21.70 -20.05 10.61
CA MET A 279 -22.41 -20.20 11.88
C MET A 279 -23.81 -20.81 11.71
N LEU A 280 -24.47 -20.56 10.58
CA LEU A 280 -25.73 -21.24 10.27
C LEU A 280 -25.48 -22.71 9.91
N ALA A 281 -24.37 -23.04 9.22
CA ALA A 281 -24.01 -24.41 8.86
C ALA A 281 -23.87 -25.36 10.06
N THR A 282 -23.53 -24.83 11.25
CA THR A 282 -23.42 -25.62 12.49
C THR A 282 -24.77 -25.90 13.16
N ARG A 283 -25.88 -25.43 12.57
CA ARG A 283 -27.22 -25.60 13.12
C ARG A 283 -27.88 -26.81 12.51
N ASP A 284 -27.85 -27.92 13.25
CA ASP A 284 -28.48 -29.18 12.86
C ASP A 284 -30.01 -29.06 12.67
N ASP A 285 -30.63 -28.03 13.25
CA ASP A 285 -32.05 -27.68 13.07
C ASP A 285 -32.35 -27.02 11.72
N ILE A 286 -31.34 -26.46 11.04
CA ILE A 286 -31.49 -25.69 9.79
C ILE A 286 -30.85 -26.43 8.61
N PHE A 287 -29.68 -27.03 8.83
CA PHE A 287 -28.95 -27.77 7.81
C PHE A 287 -28.67 -29.20 8.29
N PRO A 288 -28.65 -30.19 7.38
CA PRO A 288 -28.31 -31.55 7.78
C PRO A 288 -26.95 -31.55 8.49
N PRO A 289 -26.84 -32.23 9.64
CA PRO A 289 -25.64 -32.18 10.46
C PRO A 289 -24.44 -32.55 9.62
N VAL A 290 -23.45 -31.65 9.56
CA VAL A 290 -22.09 -31.98 9.16
C VAL A 290 -21.60 -32.93 10.25
N SER A 291 -21.83 -34.23 10.04
CA SER A 291 -21.79 -35.25 11.09
C SER A 291 -20.60 -35.05 12.02
N ALA A 292 -20.87 -34.78 13.30
CA ALA A 292 -19.84 -34.59 14.32
C ALA A 292 -18.91 -35.82 14.49
N THR A 293 -19.29 -36.96 13.89
CA THR A 293 -18.50 -38.18 13.77
C THR A 293 -17.39 -38.12 12.72
N GLN A 294 -17.29 -37.05 11.92
CA GLN A 294 -16.18 -36.78 10.98
C GLN A 294 -15.16 -35.78 11.50
N PHE A 295 -15.28 -35.35 12.76
CA PHE A 295 -14.20 -34.66 13.45
C PHE A 295 -13.44 -35.71 14.27
N PRO A 296 -12.44 -36.41 13.69
CA PRO A 296 -11.63 -37.30 14.51
C PRO A 296 -11.10 -36.49 15.71
N PRO A 297 -11.15 -37.04 16.93
CA PRO A 297 -10.43 -36.44 18.04
C PRO A 297 -9.00 -36.25 17.55
N THR A 298 -8.46 -35.06 17.81
CA THR A 298 -7.10 -34.60 17.49
C THR A 298 -6.22 -35.74 16.97
N PRO A 299 -5.84 -35.77 15.68
CA PRO A 299 -5.03 -36.87 15.17
C PRO A 299 -3.83 -37.06 16.08
N SER A 300 -3.46 -38.32 16.32
CA SER A 300 -2.29 -38.68 17.11
C SER A 300 -1.14 -37.76 16.75
N ARG A 301 -0.43 -37.29 17.77
CA ARG A 301 0.66 -36.30 17.80
C ARG A 301 1.84 -36.55 16.83
N GLU A 302 1.70 -37.47 15.89
CA GLU A 302 2.53 -37.64 14.70
C GLU A 302 2.15 -36.59 13.65
N SER A 303 2.28 -35.31 14.02
CA SER A 303 2.33 -34.28 13.01
C SER A 303 3.63 -34.50 12.21
N ARG A 304 3.50 -34.84 10.93
CA ARG A 304 4.62 -34.78 9.97
C ARG A 304 5.06 -33.33 9.70
N ALA A 305 4.47 -32.35 10.39
CA ALA A 305 4.86 -30.97 10.27
C ALA A 305 6.27 -30.77 10.80
N SER A 306 7.10 -30.14 9.97
CA SER A 306 8.45 -29.72 10.32
C SER A 306 8.46 -28.21 10.52
N ALA A 307 9.55 -27.67 11.07
CA ALA A 307 9.75 -26.21 11.14
C ALA A 307 9.57 -25.55 9.76
N TYR A 308 9.95 -26.25 8.68
CA TYR A 308 9.76 -25.81 7.30
C TYR A 308 8.27 -25.68 6.92
N THR A 309 7.44 -26.69 7.19
CA THR A 309 6.01 -26.61 6.83
C THR A 309 5.27 -25.54 7.63
N TYR A 310 5.66 -25.31 8.88
CA TYR A 310 5.13 -24.18 9.65
C TYR A 310 5.55 -22.82 9.10
N ALA A 311 6.77 -22.70 8.58
CA ALA A 311 7.22 -21.48 7.90
C ALA A 311 6.42 -21.23 6.62
N GLU A 312 6.20 -22.26 5.79
CA GLU A 312 5.35 -22.19 4.60
C GLU A 312 3.91 -21.79 4.92
N ALA A 313 3.32 -22.36 5.98
CA ALA A 313 1.99 -22.00 6.46
C ALA A 313 1.94 -20.51 6.84
N PHE A 314 2.94 -20.03 7.57
CA PHE A 314 2.99 -18.63 7.98
C PHE A 314 3.23 -17.68 6.80
N LEU A 315 4.03 -18.07 5.81
CA LEU A 315 4.21 -17.30 4.58
C LEU A 315 2.92 -17.16 3.79
N ALA A 316 2.13 -18.24 3.68
CA ALA A 316 0.81 -18.19 3.06
C ALA A 316 -0.13 -17.22 3.80
N ILE A 317 -0.02 -17.13 5.13
CA ILE A 317 -0.77 -16.16 5.95
C ILE A 317 -0.28 -14.73 5.73
N ILE A 318 1.04 -14.51 5.64
CA ILE A 318 1.62 -13.19 5.31
C ILE A 318 1.04 -12.70 3.98
N PHE A 319 0.97 -13.58 2.97
CA PHE A 319 0.31 -13.26 1.70
C PHE A 319 -1.16 -12.88 1.89
N ALA A 320 -1.93 -13.63 2.69
CA ALA A 320 -3.34 -13.35 2.92
C ALA A 320 -3.60 -12.00 3.61
N PHE A 321 -2.69 -11.58 4.52
CA PHE A 321 -2.73 -10.28 5.19
C PHE A 321 -2.02 -9.15 4.42
N GLY A 322 -1.39 -9.47 3.29
CA GLY A 322 -0.67 -8.51 2.46
C GLY A 322 -1.54 -7.32 2.06
N GLY A 323 -0.99 -6.11 2.17
CA GLY A 323 -1.71 -4.88 1.81
C GLY A 323 -2.17 -3.99 2.98
N PHE A 324 -1.77 -4.30 4.22
CA PHE A 324 -2.00 -3.39 5.35
C PHE A 324 -1.36 -2.00 5.13
N ASN A 325 -0.26 -1.96 4.36
CA ASN A 325 0.57 -0.81 4.01
C ASN A 325 0.07 0.01 2.80
N GLN A 326 -1.04 -0.33 2.14
CA GLN A 326 -1.38 0.32 0.86
C GLN A 326 -1.59 1.84 0.93
N ALA A 327 -2.12 2.33 2.05
CA ALA A 327 -2.32 3.76 2.23
C ALA A 327 -0.98 4.52 2.30
N ASN A 328 0.11 3.87 2.71
CA ASN A 328 1.45 4.45 2.74
C ASN A 328 1.97 4.80 1.35
N TYR A 329 1.58 4.03 0.33
CA TYR A 329 1.95 4.32 -1.06
C TYR A 329 1.40 5.64 -1.58
N VAL A 330 0.30 6.14 -1.00
CA VAL A 330 -0.39 7.36 -1.42
C VAL A 330 -0.59 8.33 -0.26
N ILE A 331 0.23 8.24 0.80
CA ILE A 331 0.02 9.03 2.02
C ILE A 331 0.15 10.54 1.77
N GLY A 332 0.93 10.95 0.77
CA GLY A 332 1.04 12.35 0.35
C GLY A 332 -0.26 12.92 -0.24
N GLU A 333 -1.19 12.06 -0.65
CA GLU A 333 -2.51 12.45 -1.13
C GLU A 333 -3.57 12.46 -0.02
N VAL A 334 -3.25 12.02 1.20
CA VAL A 334 -4.20 11.99 2.33
C VAL A 334 -4.39 13.39 2.92
N ASP A 335 -5.64 13.72 3.26
CA ASP A 335 -5.96 15.01 3.88
C ASP A 335 -5.61 14.97 5.35
N ASP A 336 -4.69 15.84 5.80
CA ASP A 336 -4.16 15.82 7.17
C ASP A 336 -3.79 14.39 7.63
N PRO A 337 -2.67 13.83 7.13
CA PRO A 337 -2.29 12.44 7.40
C PRO A 337 -2.21 12.11 8.90
N ARG A 338 -1.80 13.06 9.74
CA ARG A 338 -1.67 12.85 11.19
C ARG A 338 -3.02 12.51 11.84
N ARG A 339 -4.13 13.04 11.31
CA ARG A 339 -5.48 12.76 11.81
C ARG A 339 -6.23 11.70 11.00
N ARG A 340 -6.14 11.75 9.66
CA ARG A 340 -6.97 10.92 8.78
C ARG A 340 -6.30 9.66 8.23
N TYR A 341 -5.04 9.43 8.55
CA TYR A 341 -4.37 8.17 8.25
C TYR A 341 -4.16 7.31 9.52
N LYS A 342 -3.66 7.89 10.63
CA LYS A 342 -3.30 7.17 11.87
C LYS A 342 -4.36 6.16 12.34
N TRP A 343 -5.51 6.65 12.80
CA TRP A 343 -6.58 5.80 13.33
C TRP A 343 -7.31 4.99 12.25
N PRO A 344 -7.65 5.57 11.08
CA PRO A 344 -8.32 4.81 10.02
C PRO A 344 -7.50 3.61 9.53
N ALA A 345 -6.19 3.77 9.33
CA ALA A 345 -5.34 2.69 8.87
C ALA A 345 -5.23 1.56 9.90
N PHE A 346 -5.01 1.89 11.17
CA PHE A 346 -4.99 0.93 12.27
C PHE A 346 -6.31 0.14 12.38
N SER A 347 -7.44 0.86 12.43
CA SER A 347 -8.75 0.24 12.56
C SER A 347 -9.07 -0.67 11.37
N ALA A 348 -8.66 -0.30 10.15
CA ALA A 348 -8.87 -1.15 8.99
C ALA A 348 -8.18 -2.52 9.13
N VAL A 349 -6.92 -2.53 9.57
CA VAL A 349 -6.15 -3.78 9.77
C VAL A 349 -6.75 -4.62 10.88
N VAL A 350 -7.14 -4.01 12.01
CA VAL A 350 -7.81 -4.72 13.12
C VAL A 350 -9.13 -5.35 12.69
N ILE A 351 -9.96 -4.60 11.95
CA ILE A 351 -11.25 -5.10 11.45
C ILE A 351 -11.04 -6.30 10.51
N VAL A 352 -10.12 -6.21 9.55
CA VAL A 352 -9.83 -7.33 8.65
C VAL A 352 -9.30 -8.54 9.42
N SER A 353 -8.42 -8.31 10.41
CA SER A 353 -7.87 -9.38 11.25
C SER A 353 -8.95 -10.15 11.99
N ILE A 354 -9.90 -9.44 12.60
CA ILE A 354 -11.04 -10.07 13.28
C ILE A 354 -11.89 -10.85 12.27
N LEU A 355 -12.23 -10.25 11.12
CA LEU A 355 -13.03 -10.92 10.09
C LEU A 355 -12.35 -12.17 9.55
N TYR A 356 -11.02 -12.17 9.39
CA TYR A 356 -10.27 -13.33 8.95
C TYR A 356 -10.31 -14.47 9.96
N LEU A 357 -10.16 -14.17 11.24
CA LEU A 357 -10.28 -15.18 12.30
C LEU A 357 -11.71 -15.76 12.36
N LEU A 358 -12.73 -14.90 12.23
CA LEU A 358 -14.12 -15.31 12.21
C LEU A 358 -14.44 -16.22 11.01
N VAL A 359 -13.99 -15.85 9.81
CA VAL A 359 -14.21 -16.64 8.58
C VAL A 359 -13.44 -17.98 8.63
N ASN A 360 -12.21 -17.99 9.14
CA ASN A 360 -11.48 -19.25 9.32
C ASN A 360 -12.16 -20.17 10.36
N GLY A 361 -12.63 -19.60 11.48
CA GLY A 361 -13.43 -20.35 12.46
C GLY A 361 -14.71 -20.92 11.83
N ALA A 362 -15.39 -20.13 11.01
CA ALA A 362 -16.57 -20.56 10.26
C ALA A 362 -16.27 -21.71 9.28
N TYR A 363 -15.13 -21.68 8.56
CA TYR A 363 -14.73 -22.81 7.71
C TYR A 363 -14.50 -24.09 8.51
N PHE A 364 -13.74 -24.02 9.60
CA PHE A 364 -13.45 -25.20 10.42
C PHE A 364 -14.67 -25.75 11.15
N ALA A 365 -15.68 -24.91 11.42
CA ALA A 365 -16.92 -25.33 12.03
C ALA A 365 -17.88 -25.97 11.01
N ALA A 366 -17.90 -25.47 9.77
CA ALA A 366 -18.88 -25.86 8.74
C ALA A 366 -18.39 -26.92 7.75
N VAL A 367 -17.08 -27.08 7.57
CA VAL A 367 -16.51 -27.92 6.50
C VAL A 367 -15.62 -29.02 7.10
N PRO A 368 -15.83 -30.30 6.74
CA PRO A 368 -14.95 -31.39 7.14
C PRO A 368 -13.50 -31.19 6.64
N VAL A 369 -12.54 -31.64 7.43
CA VAL A 369 -11.11 -31.36 7.21
C VAL A 369 -10.55 -32.04 5.96
N GLU A 370 -11.21 -33.08 5.44
CA GLU A 370 -10.83 -33.80 4.23
C GLU A 370 -10.91 -32.92 2.98
N TYR A 371 -11.69 -31.84 3.03
CA TYR A 371 -11.80 -30.86 1.94
C TYR A 371 -10.72 -29.76 2.01
N PHE A 372 -9.90 -29.72 3.06
CA PHE A 372 -8.81 -28.75 3.21
C PHE A 372 -7.53 -29.27 2.53
N SER A 373 -7.54 -29.23 1.20
CA SER A 373 -6.40 -29.67 0.37
C SER A 373 -5.66 -28.50 -0.27
N ALA A 374 -4.33 -28.58 -0.32
CA ALA A 374 -3.52 -27.65 -1.10
C ALA A 374 -3.61 -27.88 -2.61
N GLU A 375 -4.10 -29.04 -3.06
CA GLU A 375 -4.29 -29.34 -4.49
C GLU A 375 -5.52 -28.61 -5.07
N ASP A 376 -6.57 -28.45 -4.25
CA ASP A 376 -7.72 -27.61 -4.55
C ASP A 376 -7.98 -26.59 -3.42
N PRO A 377 -7.18 -25.52 -3.35
CA PRO A 377 -7.21 -24.58 -2.23
C PRO A 377 -8.52 -23.81 -2.05
N PHE A 378 -9.34 -23.70 -3.10
CA PHE A 378 -10.62 -22.99 -3.05
C PHE A 378 -11.78 -23.90 -2.65
N ASN A 379 -11.56 -25.21 -2.57
CA ASN A 379 -12.59 -26.19 -2.25
C ASN A 379 -13.29 -25.89 -0.92
N VAL A 380 -12.54 -25.49 0.11
CA VAL A 380 -13.10 -25.18 1.44
C VAL A 380 -14.18 -24.10 1.35
N ALA A 381 -13.92 -23.03 0.60
CA ALA A 381 -14.89 -21.97 0.41
C ALA A 381 -16.10 -22.46 -0.42
N HIS A 382 -15.87 -23.24 -1.48
CA HIS A 382 -16.96 -23.82 -2.28
C HIS A 382 -17.86 -24.74 -1.46
N ARG A 383 -17.26 -25.57 -0.60
CA ARG A 383 -17.96 -26.52 0.28
C ARG A 383 -18.80 -25.81 1.32
N LEU A 384 -18.33 -24.70 1.89
CA LEU A 384 -19.15 -23.88 2.78
C LEU A 384 -20.47 -23.47 2.09
N PHE A 385 -20.41 -23.01 0.84
CA PHE A 385 -21.60 -22.59 0.09
C PHE A 385 -22.49 -23.78 -0.31
N LEU A 386 -21.90 -24.92 -0.67
CA LEU A 386 -22.63 -26.14 -1.01
C LEU A 386 -23.36 -26.73 0.21
N PHE A 387 -22.70 -26.83 1.36
CA PHE A 387 -23.29 -27.39 2.58
C PHE A 387 -24.31 -26.47 3.25
N THR A 388 -24.38 -25.19 2.85
CA THR A 388 -25.38 -24.24 3.35
C THR A 388 -26.44 -23.95 2.30
N LEU A 389 -26.10 -23.16 1.29
CA LEU A 389 -27.08 -22.73 0.28
C LEU A 389 -27.51 -23.89 -0.61
N GLY A 390 -26.60 -24.82 -0.93
CA GLY A 390 -26.89 -25.98 -1.78
C GLY A 390 -27.96 -26.92 -1.20
N THR A 391 -28.07 -27.01 0.12
CA THR A 391 -29.07 -27.85 0.80
C THR A 391 -30.46 -27.21 0.87
N ILE A 392 -30.61 -25.91 0.58
CA ILE A 392 -31.90 -25.20 0.62
C ILE A 392 -32.84 -25.70 -0.49
N SER A 393 -32.30 -25.96 -1.68
CA SER A 393 -33.08 -26.42 -2.85
C SER A 393 -32.15 -27.05 -3.89
N PRO A 394 -32.61 -28.03 -4.69
CA PRO A 394 -31.83 -28.58 -5.81
C PRO A 394 -31.34 -27.51 -6.80
N ALA A 395 -32.07 -26.41 -6.94
CA ALA A 395 -31.65 -25.29 -7.79
C ALA A 395 -30.39 -24.58 -7.28
N TRP A 396 -30.13 -24.62 -5.98
CA TRP A 396 -28.97 -23.97 -5.35
C TRP A 396 -27.69 -24.81 -5.42
N GLU A 397 -27.77 -26.13 -5.59
CA GLU A 397 -26.60 -27.00 -5.73
C GLU A 397 -25.66 -26.52 -6.86
N ALA A 398 -26.24 -26.16 -8.01
CA ALA A 398 -25.46 -25.64 -9.15
C ALA A 398 -25.15 -24.13 -9.07
N ARG A 399 -25.88 -23.36 -8.25
CA ARG A 399 -25.76 -21.89 -8.16
C ARG A 399 -24.83 -21.43 -7.04
N ALA A 400 -24.73 -22.18 -5.95
CA ALA A 400 -23.96 -21.81 -4.77
C ALA A 400 -22.45 -21.70 -5.08
N PRO A 401 -21.82 -22.65 -5.81
CA PRO A 401 -20.42 -22.49 -6.24
C PRO A 401 -20.21 -21.27 -7.13
N LYS A 402 -21.12 -21.04 -8.09
CA LYS A 402 -21.05 -19.88 -9.01
C LYS A 402 -21.15 -18.55 -8.28
N LEU A 403 -21.97 -18.49 -7.22
CA LEU A 403 -22.09 -17.30 -6.37
C LEU A 403 -20.77 -17.00 -5.65
N LEU A 404 -20.10 -18.03 -5.12
CA LEU A 404 -18.77 -17.85 -4.53
C LEU A 404 -17.76 -17.35 -5.57
N SER A 405 -17.71 -17.96 -6.77
CA SER A 405 -16.83 -17.48 -7.83
C SER A 405 -17.14 -16.02 -8.20
N ALA A 406 -18.40 -15.59 -8.17
CA ALA A 406 -18.76 -14.18 -8.36
C ALA A 406 -18.22 -13.28 -7.22
N PHE A 407 -18.26 -13.72 -5.96
CA PHE A 407 -17.66 -13.00 -4.84
C PHE A 407 -16.14 -12.91 -4.95
N MET A 408 -15.48 -13.99 -5.37
CA MET A 408 -14.05 -14.02 -5.64
C MET A 408 -13.66 -13.09 -6.79
N ALA A 409 -14.49 -12.99 -7.84
CA ALA A 409 -14.31 -12.02 -8.91
C ALA A 409 -14.41 -10.58 -8.36
N VAL A 410 -15.46 -10.25 -7.61
CA VAL A 410 -15.61 -8.91 -6.99
C VAL A 410 -14.42 -8.58 -6.08
N SER A 411 -13.96 -9.55 -5.28
CA SER A 411 -12.80 -9.39 -4.41
C SER A 411 -11.53 -9.09 -5.20
N SER A 412 -11.27 -9.86 -6.27
CA SER A 412 -10.12 -9.67 -7.16
C SER A 412 -10.17 -8.33 -7.88
N LEU A 413 -11.34 -7.90 -8.35
CA LEU A 413 -11.55 -6.58 -8.97
C LEU A 413 -11.22 -5.45 -8.00
N GLY A 414 -11.70 -5.52 -6.75
CA GLY A 414 -11.34 -4.55 -5.71
C GLY A 414 -9.83 -4.42 -5.52
N ASN A 415 -9.14 -5.56 -5.55
CA ASN A 415 -7.68 -5.64 -5.46
C ASN A 415 -6.98 -4.97 -6.67
N ILE A 416 -7.47 -5.21 -7.89
CA ILE A 416 -6.97 -4.56 -9.11
C ILE A 416 -7.15 -3.04 -9.02
N ILE A 417 -8.34 -2.57 -8.66
CA ILE A 417 -8.65 -1.14 -8.60
C ILE A 417 -7.76 -0.40 -7.59
N VAL A 418 -7.56 -0.94 -6.38
CA VAL A 418 -6.67 -0.31 -5.40
C VAL A 418 -5.22 -0.39 -5.81
N MET A 419 -4.75 -1.54 -6.28
CA MET A 419 -3.33 -1.74 -6.63
C MET A 419 -2.94 -0.86 -7.81
N THR A 420 -3.80 -0.73 -8.83
CA THR A 420 -3.56 0.20 -9.94
C THR A 420 -3.48 1.65 -9.47
N TYR A 421 -4.34 2.04 -8.52
CA TYR A 421 -4.29 3.39 -7.94
C TYR A 421 -2.94 3.65 -7.26
N THR A 422 -2.57 2.81 -6.30
CA THR A 422 -1.40 3.03 -5.45
C THR A 422 -0.09 2.76 -6.16
N ALA A 423 0.02 1.68 -6.94
CA ALA A 423 1.25 1.30 -7.63
C ALA A 423 1.67 2.37 -8.66
N ALA A 424 0.72 3.01 -9.35
CA ALA A 424 1.05 4.09 -10.28
C ALA A 424 1.77 5.26 -9.58
N ARG A 425 1.42 5.58 -8.33
CA ARG A 425 2.11 6.63 -7.54
C ARG A 425 3.50 6.18 -7.13
N VAL A 426 3.64 4.94 -6.67
CA VAL A 426 4.96 4.40 -6.32
C VAL A 426 5.88 4.39 -7.54
N LYS A 427 5.40 3.94 -8.70
CA LYS A 427 6.17 3.96 -9.96
C LYS A 427 6.54 5.39 -10.38
N GLN A 428 5.65 6.37 -10.16
CA GLN A 428 5.96 7.78 -10.39
C GLN A 428 7.06 8.29 -9.43
N GLU A 429 7.00 7.94 -8.15
CA GLU A 429 8.03 8.31 -7.17
C GLU A 429 9.38 7.66 -7.48
N ILE A 430 9.39 6.38 -7.88
CA ILE A 430 10.62 5.71 -8.37
C ILE A 430 11.18 6.44 -9.58
N ALA A 431 10.34 6.91 -10.51
CA ALA A 431 10.79 7.71 -11.65
C ALA A 431 11.42 9.05 -11.22
N LYS A 432 10.90 9.69 -10.18
CA LYS A 432 11.46 10.96 -9.64
C LYS A 432 12.86 10.78 -9.05
N GLU A 433 13.20 9.58 -8.58
CA GLU A 433 14.56 9.26 -8.12
C GLU A 433 15.59 9.17 -9.26
N GLY A 434 15.11 9.05 -10.50
CA GLY A 434 15.92 9.21 -11.69
C GLY A 434 16.76 8.00 -12.10
N ILE A 435 16.40 6.81 -11.60
CA ILE A 435 17.01 5.52 -11.96
C ILE A 435 16.41 4.91 -13.25
N LEU A 436 15.23 5.37 -13.69
CA LEU A 436 14.51 4.79 -14.82
C LEU A 436 14.83 5.50 -16.15
N PRO A 437 14.86 4.76 -17.27
CA PRO A 437 14.86 5.40 -18.59
C PRO A 437 13.58 6.23 -18.77
N PHE A 438 13.67 7.34 -19.50
CA PHE A 438 12.55 8.26 -19.71
C PHE A 438 11.93 8.83 -18.41
N ARG A 439 12.73 8.97 -17.34
CA ARG A 439 12.28 9.53 -16.04
C ARG A 439 11.49 10.82 -16.16
N SER A 440 11.85 11.71 -17.09
CA SER A 440 11.20 13.00 -17.29
C SER A 440 9.79 12.88 -17.82
N LEU A 441 9.45 11.76 -18.48
CA LEU A 441 8.09 11.42 -18.89
C LEU A 441 7.37 10.69 -17.75
N LEU A 442 8.00 9.65 -17.17
CA LEU A 442 7.39 8.78 -16.16
C LEU A 442 7.04 9.49 -14.84
N SER A 443 7.76 10.56 -14.50
CA SER A 443 7.51 11.36 -13.30
C SER A 443 6.41 12.42 -13.45
N ARG A 444 5.92 12.67 -14.68
CA ARG A 444 4.90 13.71 -14.94
C ARG A 444 3.53 13.31 -14.43
N SER A 445 2.74 14.34 -14.13
CA SER A 445 1.30 14.23 -13.93
C SER A 445 0.55 15.03 -14.99
N TYR A 446 -0.67 14.61 -15.30
CA TYR A 446 -1.53 15.24 -16.30
C TYR A 446 -2.90 15.51 -15.69
N PRO A 447 -3.58 16.61 -16.06
CA PRO A 447 -4.91 16.87 -15.55
C PRO A 447 -5.92 15.86 -16.10
N SER A 448 -6.70 15.26 -15.22
CA SER A 448 -7.79 14.34 -15.58
C SER A 448 -8.97 15.07 -16.24
N VAL A 449 -9.87 14.30 -16.84
CA VAL A 449 -11.11 14.85 -17.41
C VAL A 449 -12.00 15.43 -16.31
N ARG A 450 -12.61 16.59 -16.56
CA ARG A 450 -13.59 17.20 -15.66
C ARG A 450 -14.92 16.49 -15.83
N ILE A 451 -15.27 15.60 -14.90
CA ILE A 451 -16.60 14.99 -14.84
C ILE A 451 -17.33 15.57 -13.62
N PRO A 452 -18.41 16.36 -13.82
CA PRO A 452 -19.11 17.00 -12.72
C PRO A 452 -19.84 15.99 -11.83
N ILE A 453 -19.36 15.83 -10.59
CA ILE A 453 -19.93 14.91 -9.57
C ILE A 453 -21.32 15.38 -9.08
N ARG A 454 -21.75 16.60 -9.42
CA ARG A 454 -23.09 17.12 -9.07
C ARG A 454 -24.24 16.18 -9.47
N ALA A 455 -24.05 15.36 -10.51
CA ALA A 455 -25.06 14.39 -10.96
C ALA A 455 -25.25 13.19 -10.02
N LEU A 456 -24.31 12.88 -9.12
CA LEU A 456 -24.34 11.62 -8.36
C LEU A 456 -24.63 11.78 -6.86
N TRP A 457 -24.26 12.91 -6.24
CA TRP A 457 -24.32 13.07 -4.77
C TRP A 457 -24.67 14.48 -4.26
N GLY A 458 -25.23 15.37 -5.09
CA GLY A 458 -25.70 16.71 -4.65
C GLY A 458 -24.62 17.64 -4.04
N SER A 459 -23.34 17.26 -4.12
CA SER A 459 -22.25 17.97 -3.47
C SER A 459 -21.92 19.28 -4.18
N LYS A 460 -21.89 20.39 -3.43
CA LYS A 460 -21.52 21.74 -3.91
C LYS A 460 -20.01 21.95 -4.03
N ARG A 461 -19.18 20.91 -4.01
CA ARG A 461 -17.72 21.06 -4.07
C ARG A 461 -17.25 21.42 -5.49
N PRO A 462 -16.35 22.41 -5.66
CA PRO A 462 -15.80 22.75 -6.95
C PRO A 462 -15.02 21.56 -7.52
N THR A 463 -15.32 21.20 -8.77
CA THR A 463 -14.62 20.14 -9.51
C THR A 463 -13.27 20.67 -10.00
N LEU A 464 -12.26 20.69 -9.12
CA LEU A 464 -10.91 20.98 -9.58
C LEU A 464 -10.42 19.88 -10.54
N ARG A 465 -9.64 20.29 -11.56
CA ARG A 465 -8.85 19.37 -12.36
C ARG A 465 -7.80 18.75 -11.46
N GLU A 466 -7.60 17.45 -11.59
CA GLU A 466 -6.68 16.73 -10.72
C GLU A 466 -5.63 16.01 -11.51
N ASP A 467 -4.44 16.01 -10.94
CA ASP A 467 -3.27 15.47 -11.57
C ASP A 467 -3.22 13.95 -11.38
N VAL A 468 -3.17 13.24 -12.51
CA VAL A 468 -3.03 11.78 -12.55
C VAL A 468 -1.65 11.40 -13.11
N PRO A 469 -1.00 10.37 -12.56
CA PRO A 469 0.30 9.90 -13.04
C PRO A 469 0.13 9.03 -14.31
N LEU A 470 -0.39 9.61 -15.40
CA LEU A 470 -0.79 8.88 -16.61
C LEU A 470 0.35 8.02 -17.21
N PRO A 471 1.59 8.50 -17.35
CA PRO A 471 2.69 7.66 -17.84
C PRO A 471 3.01 6.47 -16.92
N ALA A 472 2.89 6.66 -15.60
CA ALA A 472 3.10 5.58 -14.64
C ALA A 472 1.96 4.55 -14.66
N LEU A 473 0.72 4.97 -14.95
CA LEU A 473 -0.40 4.06 -15.21
C LEU A 473 -0.16 3.24 -16.49
N VAL A 474 0.33 3.85 -17.56
CA VAL A 474 0.71 3.14 -18.79
C VAL A 474 1.82 2.13 -18.49
N LEU A 475 2.86 2.51 -17.74
CA LEU A 475 3.91 1.60 -17.31
C LEU A 475 3.37 0.43 -16.48
N HIS A 476 2.46 0.71 -15.54
CA HIS A 476 1.81 -0.32 -14.71
C HIS A 476 0.99 -1.31 -15.56
N PHE A 477 0.23 -0.81 -16.54
CA PHE A 477 -0.50 -1.63 -17.50
C PHE A 477 0.44 -2.49 -18.34
N SER A 478 1.45 -1.88 -18.96
CA SER A 478 2.39 -2.56 -19.86
C SER A 478 3.12 -3.70 -19.14
N VAL A 479 3.63 -3.48 -17.92
CA VAL A 479 4.27 -4.55 -17.14
C VAL A 479 3.28 -5.68 -16.84
N SER A 480 2.03 -5.35 -16.49
CA SER A 480 1.01 -6.36 -16.22
C SER A 480 0.70 -7.21 -17.45
N VAL A 481 0.59 -6.59 -18.64
CA VAL A 481 0.38 -7.31 -19.91
C VAL A 481 1.58 -8.18 -20.26
N ILE A 482 2.81 -7.64 -20.13
CA ILE A 482 4.03 -8.40 -20.40
C ILE A 482 4.08 -9.66 -19.55
N LEU A 483 3.74 -9.59 -18.26
CA LEU A 483 3.76 -10.76 -17.39
C LEU A 483 2.67 -11.79 -17.72
N ILE A 484 1.46 -11.34 -18.11
CA ILE A 484 0.39 -12.22 -18.58
C ILE A 484 0.83 -12.96 -19.86
N LEU A 485 1.51 -12.27 -20.78
CA LEU A 485 1.96 -12.84 -22.05
C LEU A 485 3.23 -13.70 -21.89
N ALA A 486 4.15 -13.31 -21.01
CA ALA A 486 5.37 -14.07 -20.73
C ALA A 486 5.05 -15.46 -20.13
N THR A 487 3.93 -15.56 -19.42
CA THR A 487 3.42 -16.79 -18.81
C THR A 487 2.39 -17.51 -19.69
N TRP A 488 2.37 -17.22 -21.00
CA TRP A 488 1.41 -17.84 -21.94
C TRP A 488 1.51 -19.36 -22.01
N ARG A 489 2.72 -19.92 -21.83
CA ARG A 489 2.96 -21.38 -21.88
C ARG A 489 2.54 -22.11 -20.60
N LEU A 490 2.24 -21.40 -19.53
CA LEU A 490 1.78 -21.98 -18.26
C LEU A 490 0.25 -22.05 -18.25
N SER A 491 -0.34 -22.93 -17.44
CA SER A 491 -1.78 -22.87 -17.16
C SER A 491 -2.10 -21.60 -16.36
N THR A 492 -3.34 -21.11 -16.42
CA THR A 492 -3.78 -19.92 -15.65
C THR A 492 -3.55 -20.08 -14.15
N SER A 493 -3.77 -21.27 -13.61
CA SER A 493 -3.50 -21.58 -12.20
C SER A 493 -2.00 -21.52 -11.87
N ALA A 494 -1.15 -22.08 -12.73
CA ALA A 494 0.31 -22.00 -12.56
C ALA A 494 0.82 -20.56 -12.70
N THR A 495 0.30 -19.80 -13.67
CA THR A 495 0.59 -18.37 -13.82
C THR A 495 0.21 -17.59 -12.57
N TYR A 496 -0.98 -17.81 -12.03
CA TYR A 496 -1.42 -17.16 -10.81
C TYR A 496 -0.48 -17.46 -9.65
N THR A 497 -0.17 -18.74 -9.42
CA THR A 497 0.70 -19.18 -8.33
C THR A 497 2.12 -18.61 -8.45
N LEU A 498 2.74 -18.70 -9.63
CA LEU A 498 4.07 -18.14 -9.88
C LEU A 498 4.14 -16.65 -9.59
N LEU A 499 3.14 -15.88 -10.04
CA LEU A 499 3.12 -14.43 -9.85
C LEU A 499 2.83 -14.04 -8.39
N VAL A 500 1.97 -14.81 -7.70
CA VAL A 500 1.73 -14.67 -6.26
C VAL A 500 3.02 -14.89 -5.49
N ASP A 501 3.73 -15.98 -5.75
CA ASP A 501 4.94 -16.34 -5.02
C ASP A 501 6.03 -15.28 -5.26
N LEU A 502 6.27 -14.91 -6.52
CA LEU A 502 7.28 -13.90 -6.86
C LEU A 502 7.00 -12.55 -6.18
N TYR A 503 5.73 -12.13 -6.11
CA TYR A 503 5.32 -10.95 -5.37
C TYR A 503 5.49 -11.12 -3.85
N SER A 504 5.01 -12.22 -3.28
CA SER A 504 4.99 -12.44 -1.83
C SER A 504 6.40 -12.56 -1.25
N TYR A 505 7.28 -13.32 -1.89
CA TYR A 505 8.66 -13.48 -1.43
C TYR A 505 9.45 -12.17 -1.57
N THR A 506 9.30 -11.46 -2.68
CA THR A 506 10.13 -10.28 -2.96
C THR A 506 9.58 -9.01 -2.31
N VAL A 507 8.30 -8.74 -2.51
CA VAL A 507 7.67 -7.47 -2.10
C VAL A 507 7.21 -7.53 -0.65
N ASP A 508 6.50 -8.59 -0.25
CA ASP A 508 5.93 -8.67 1.10
C ASP A 508 6.98 -9.15 2.12
N ALA A 509 7.68 -10.24 1.85
CA ALA A 509 8.62 -10.85 2.78
C ALA A 509 9.99 -10.14 2.82
N ALA A 510 10.70 -10.02 1.69
CA ALA A 510 12.07 -9.51 1.69
C ALA A 510 12.16 -8.03 2.09
N PHE A 511 11.34 -7.13 1.51
CA PHE A 511 11.36 -5.72 1.89
C PHE A 511 10.79 -5.47 3.29
N GLY A 512 9.79 -6.24 3.71
CA GLY A 512 9.31 -6.23 5.08
C GLY A 512 10.41 -6.60 6.07
N ALA A 513 11.17 -7.67 5.78
CA ALA A 513 12.32 -8.09 6.58
C ALA A 513 13.43 -7.02 6.58
N PHE A 514 13.76 -6.41 5.45
CA PHE A 514 14.75 -5.34 5.39
C PHE A 514 14.35 -4.12 6.23
N ILE A 515 13.08 -3.72 6.22
CA ILE A 515 12.58 -2.67 7.13
C ILE A 515 12.74 -3.12 8.58
N GLY A 516 12.30 -4.33 8.92
CA GLY A 516 12.40 -4.86 10.28
C GLY A 516 13.83 -4.91 10.82
N PHE A 517 14.75 -5.54 10.09
CA PHE A 517 16.17 -5.62 10.45
C PHE A 517 16.85 -4.25 10.49
N GLY A 518 16.50 -3.38 9.54
CA GLY A 518 17.05 -2.03 9.49
C GLY A 518 16.68 -1.20 10.73
N LEU A 519 15.44 -1.29 11.18
CA LEU A 519 14.99 -0.63 12.41
C LEU A 519 15.70 -1.17 13.66
N LEU A 520 15.92 -2.49 13.74
CA LEU A 520 16.69 -3.09 14.84
C LEU A 520 18.15 -2.60 14.84
N GLY A 521 18.75 -2.45 13.67
CA GLY A 521 20.12 -1.93 13.51
C GLY A 521 20.27 -0.48 14.00
N GLU A 522 19.31 0.40 13.71
CA GLU A 522 19.33 1.79 14.18
C GLU A 522 19.21 1.89 15.72
N VAL A 523 18.40 1.02 16.33
CA VAL A 523 18.29 0.94 17.80
C VAL A 523 19.62 0.50 18.43
N GLY A 524 20.31 -0.47 17.83
CA GLY A 524 21.62 -0.92 18.27
C GLY A 524 22.70 0.17 18.17
N ALA A 525 22.72 0.92 17.07
CA ALA A 525 23.66 2.03 16.86
C ALA A 525 23.42 3.20 17.83
N SER A 526 22.16 3.50 18.15
CA SER A 526 21.79 4.54 19.12
C SER A 526 22.23 4.19 20.55
N ARG A 527 22.20 2.91 20.93
CA ARG A 527 22.67 2.44 22.24
C ARG A 527 24.19 2.57 22.41
N HIS A 528 24.98 2.21 21.40
CA HIS A 528 26.43 2.38 21.46
C HIS A 528 26.90 3.84 21.29
N GLY A 529 26.10 4.71 20.66
CA GLY A 529 26.38 6.14 20.60
C GLY A 529 26.26 6.86 21.95
N ASN A 530 25.46 6.32 22.88
CA ASN A 530 25.28 6.89 24.22
C ASN A 530 26.30 6.40 25.26
N GLU A 531 27.09 5.37 24.96
CA GLU A 531 28.18 4.89 25.84
C GLU A 531 29.46 5.74 25.71
N GLY A 532 29.52 6.65 24.71
CA GLY A 532 30.65 7.55 24.46
C GLY A 532 30.51 8.98 25.00
N VAL A 533 29.40 9.32 25.67
CA VAL A 533 29.19 10.64 26.26
C VAL A 533 29.35 10.55 27.77
N THR A 534 30.60 10.53 28.24
CA THR A 534 30.92 10.93 29.62
C THR A 534 30.38 12.33 29.84
N VAL A 535 29.36 12.43 30.69
CA VAL A 535 28.74 13.69 31.13
C VAL A 535 29.81 14.53 31.82
N GLY A 536 30.41 15.46 31.08
CA GLY A 536 31.13 16.59 31.66
C GLY A 536 30.11 17.50 32.32
N SER A 537 30.14 17.54 33.64
CA SER A 537 29.36 18.47 34.46
C SER A 537 29.69 19.91 34.10
N VAL A 538 28.83 20.55 33.31
CA VAL A 538 28.79 22.02 33.22
C VAL A 538 27.64 22.46 34.11
N VAL A 539 28.01 22.95 35.29
CA VAL A 539 27.14 23.71 36.19
C VAL A 539 26.77 25.00 35.46
N HIS A 540 25.47 25.20 35.23
CA HIS A 540 24.94 26.52 34.87
C HIS A 540 24.05 26.98 36.02
N ASP A 541 24.51 28.05 36.67
CA ASP A 541 23.75 28.85 37.61
C ASP A 541 22.44 29.35 36.98
N GLY A 542 21.38 29.37 37.79
CA GLY A 542 20.03 29.69 37.36
C GLY A 542 19.79 31.15 37.00
N ASP A 543 18.71 31.42 36.27
CA ASP A 543 17.57 32.13 36.84
C ASP A 543 16.33 32.06 35.93
N CYS A 544 15.16 31.95 36.58
CA CYS A 544 13.78 32.29 36.22
C CYS A 544 13.18 32.10 34.80
N GLY A 545 11.98 31.48 34.79
CA GLY A 545 10.93 31.80 33.81
C GLY A 545 9.88 30.71 33.57
N ASP A 546 8.87 30.62 34.44
CA ASP A 546 7.68 29.76 34.29
C ASP A 546 6.94 29.93 32.96
N GLY A 547 6.50 28.81 32.38
CA GLY A 547 5.74 28.77 31.13
C GLY A 547 5.25 27.37 30.76
N ASP A 548 4.16 26.98 31.40
CA ASP A 548 3.42 25.71 31.37
C ASP A 548 3.13 25.14 29.95
N TYR A 549 3.63 23.93 29.64
CA TYR A 549 3.09 23.04 28.61
C TYR A 549 3.25 21.57 29.04
N GLY A 550 2.11 20.97 29.39
CA GLY A 550 1.99 19.59 29.86
C GLY A 550 2.56 18.55 28.90
N ARG A 551 3.57 17.83 29.38
CA ARG A 551 4.20 16.67 28.75
C ARG A 551 3.54 15.40 29.31
N TRP A 552 2.79 14.67 28.50
CA TRP A 552 2.33 13.32 28.84
C TRP A 552 3.51 12.36 28.77
N GLY A 553 4.15 12.12 29.92
CA GLY A 553 5.11 11.04 30.13
C GLY A 553 4.38 9.71 30.24
N ALA A 554 4.78 8.74 29.41
CA ALA A 554 4.37 7.35 29.53
C ALA A 554 4.88 6.78 30.86
N VAL A 555 3.95 6.43 31.76
CA VAL A 555 4.24 5.69 32.98
C VAL A 555 4.46 4.23 32.59
N VAL A 556 5.72 3.81 32.59
CA VAL A 556 6.10 2.39 32.63
C VAL A 556 5.95 1.93 34.07
N GLY A 557 4.97 1.07 34.33
CA GLY A 557 4.73 0.47 35.63
C GLY A 557 5.86 -0.50 36.00
N GLY A 558 6.72 -0.07 36.93
CA GLY A 558 7.59 -0.95 37.71
C GLY A 558 6.83 -1.43 38.95
N LEU A 559 6.69 -2.74 39.10
CA LEU A 559 6.23 -3.39 40.34
C LEU A 559 7.27 -3.16 41.46
N PRO A 560 6.87 -2.78 42.69
CA PRO A 560 7.79 -2.71 43.82
C PRO A 560 7.99 -4.10 44.45
N VAL A 561 9.26 -4.46 44.64
CA VAL A 561 9.68 -5.57 45.50
C VAL A 561 9.49 -5.11 46.96
N GLY A 562 8.55 -5.73 47.66
CA GLY A 562 8.34 -5.52 49.09
C GLY A 562 9.42 -6.20 49.92
N GLY A 563 10.13 -5.41 50.73
CA GLY A 563 10.92 -5.91 51.85
C GLY A 563 10.03 -6.17 53.05
N ALA A 564 10.20 -7.32 53.68
CA ALA A 564 9.77 -7.57 55.05
C ALA A 564 10.79 -8.51 55.73
N GLU A 565 11.38 -8.00 56.80
CA GLU A 565 12.21 -8.73 57.75
C GLU A 565 11.40 -9.80 58.50
N GLY A 566 12.05 -10.91 58.87
CA GLY A 566 11.49 -11.91 59.78
C GLY A 566 12.37 -13.15 59.89
N GLY A 567 13.26 -13.18 60.89
CA GLY A 567 14.35 -14.16 60.99
C GLY A 567 13.99 -15.57 61.44
N LYS A 568 14.93 -16.50 61.20
CA LYS A 568 15.49 -17.52 62.13
C LYS A 568 16.18 -18.64 61.32
N GLY A 569 17.40 -18.98 61.71
CA GLY A 569 17.83 -20.39 61.76
C GLY A 569 18.93 -20.88 60.79
N LYS A 570 20.18 -20.81 61.27
CA LYS A 570 21.25 -21.82 61.26
C LYS A 570 21.71 -22.53 59.95
N GLY A 571 23.02 -22.46 59.74
CA GLY A 571 23.88 -23.43 59.01
C GLY A 571 24.16 -22.97 57.57
N GLY A 572 25.35 -22.55 57.16
CA GLY A 572 26.68 -23.02 57.49
C GLY A 572 27.19 -23.94 56.37
N LYS A 573 27.86 -23.38 55.35
CA LYS A 573 29.06 -23.93 54.70
C LYS A 573 29.57 -23.01 53.59
N VAL A 574 30.86 -22.73 53.70
CA VAL A 574 31.80 -22.06 52.80
C VAL A 574 32.21 -23.04 51.70
N PHE A 575 32.46 -22.57 50.47
CA PHE A 575 33.74 -22.78 49.75
C PHE A 575 33.79 -22.02 48.42
N ASP A 576 34.93 -21.36 48.23
CA ASP A 576 35.50 -20.73 47.02
C ASP A 576 35.59 -21.68 45.82
N GLY A 577 35.73 -21.08 44.64
CA GLY A 577 36.25 -21.75 43.45
C GLY A 577 36.22 -20.84 42.22
N ASP A 578 37.23 -19.99 42.09
CA ASP A 578 37.67 -19.42 40.81
C ASP A 578 38.02 -20.54 39.83
N GLU A 579 37.63 -20.42 38.55
CA GLU A 579 38.52 -20.75 37.43
C GLU A 579 38.03 -20.16 36.09
N GLU A 580 39.01 -19.63 35.37
CA GLU A 580 38.97 -18.95 34.08
C GLU A 580 38.81 -19.90 32.87
N VAL A 581 38.18 -19.36 31.82
CA VAL A 581 38.53 -19.44 30.38
C VAL A 581 38.68 -20.81 29.70
N VAL A 582 37.88 -21.08 28.66
CA VAL A 582 38.37 -21.43 27.29
C VAL A 582 37.34 -20.98 26.25
N VAL A 583 37.80 -20.16 25.30
CA VAL A 583 37.16 -19.88 24.02
C VAL A 583 37.75 -20.87 23.02
N ASP A 584 36.91 -21.65 22.35
CA ASP A 584 37.28 -22.32 21.10
C ASP A 584 36.21 -22.05 20.04
N GLY A 585 36.67 -21.48 18.93
CA GLY A 585 35.90 -21.31 17.72
C GLY A 585 36.21 -22.41 16.73
N GLU A 586 35.20 -22.87 16.00
CA GLU A 586 35.38 -23.50 14.71
C GLU A 586 34.31 -22.99 13.74
N GLY A 587 34.80 -22.49 12.61
CA GLY A 587 33.99 -22.10 11.45
C GLY A 587 33.57 -23.32 10.64
N TRP A 588 32.50 -23.15 9.86
CA TRP A 588 32.12 -24.09 8.82
C TRP A 588 31.88 -23.36 7.50
N VAL A 589 32.41 -24.01 6.47
CA VAL A 589 32.45 -23.73 5.03
C VAL A 589 31.06 -23.65 4.41
#